data_AF-A0A1J3E4L3-F1
#
_entry.id   AF-A0A1J3E4L3-F1
#
_cell.length_a   1.000
_cell.length_b   1.000
_cell.length_c   1.000
_cell.angle_alpha   90.00
_cell.angle_beta   90.00
_cell.angle_gamma   90.00
#
_symmetry.space_group_name_H-M   'P 1'
#
loop_
_entity.id
_entity.type
_entity.pdbx_description
1 polymer ?
#
loop_
_entity_poly.entity_id
_entity_poly.type
_entity_poly.pdbx_seq_one_letter_code
_entity_poly.pdbx_strand_id
1 'polypeptide(L)'
;LVGILRQLGDLTEFAAEIFHGIQEEVMITSSRSSKLKMRLKQIEATVPSIQKKVIAQTNHIHFAYIGGLEWHPRIPNVQNQFIYDDLPQFVMAPYEDSRDPPRLHLLDKFDVNGPGSCLKRYSDPTHFKSASRASKLPETKKKKSVQRNRE
;
A
#
# COMPACT_ATOMS: atom_id res chain seq x y z
N LEU A 1 1.26 -20.07 40.89
CA LEU A 1 -0.12 -20.15 40.35
C LEU A 1 -0.59 -18.82 39.74
N VAL A 2 -0.51 -17.70 40.45
CA VAL A 2 -0.93 -16.36 39.95
C VAL A 2 -0.23 -15.95 38.65
N GLY A 3 1.07 -16.21 38.51
CA GLY A 3 1.80 -15.91 37.26
C GLY A 3 1.32 -16.69 36.03
N ILE A 4 0.87 -17.93 36.21
CA ILE A 4 0.32 -18.77 35.13
C ILE A 4 -1.04 -18.24 34.71
N LEU A 5 -1.88 -17.84 35.68
CA LEU A 5 -3.18 -17.23 35.38
C LEU A 5 -3.01 -15.91 34.61
N ARG A 6 -2.00 -15.10 34.95
CA ARG A 6 -1.68 -13.89 34.20
C ARG A 6 -1.24 -14.20 32.77
N GLN A 7 -0.32 -15.14 32.58
CA GLN A 7 0.12 -15.57 31.25
C GLN A 7 -1.03 -16.10 30.39
N LEU A 8 -1.98 -16.83 30.99
CA LEU A 8 -3.16 -17.30 30.28
C LEU A 8 -4.06 -16.13 29.88
N GLY A 9 -4.22 -15.12 30.74
CA GLY A 9 -4.89 -13.86 30.41
C GLY A 9 -4.23 -13.15 29.21
N ASP A 10 -2.92 -12.92 29.28
CA ASP A 10 -2.14 -12.28 28.22
C ASP A 10 -2.28 -13.05 26.88
N LEU A 11 -2.25 -14.39 26.92
CA LEU A 11 -2.44 -15.25 25.75
C LEU A 11 -3.85 -15.13 25.16
N THR A 12 -4.89 -15.08 26.01
CA THR A 12 -6.27 -14.95 25.55
C THR A 12 -6.54 -13.61 24.88
N GLU A 13 -5.96 -12.52 25.41
CA GLU A 13 -6.04 -11.19 24.82
C GLU A 13 -5.35 -11.16 23.45
N PHE A 14 -4.13 -11.70 23.36
CA PHE A 14 -3.40 -11.80 22.09
C PHE A 14 -4.14 -12.64 21.04
N ALA A 15 -4.73 -13.77 21.44
CA ALA A 15 -5.52 -14.59 20.54
C ALA A 15 -6.76 -13.84 20.03
N ALA A 16 -7.43 -13.07 20.89
CA ALA A 16 -8.58 -12.27 20.51
C ALA A 16 -8.22 -11.22 19.45
N GLU A 17 -7.09 -10.52 19.60
CA GLU A 17 -6.60 -9.56 18.60
C GLU A 17 -6.35 -10.20 17.23
N ILE A 18 -5.68 -11.36 17.20
CA ILE A 18 -5.40 -12.09 15.95
C ILE A 18 -6.71 -12.51 15.26
N PHE A 19 -7.61 -13.15 16.01
CA PHE A 19 -8.85 -13.65 15.43
C PHE A 19 -9.76 -12.51 14.98
N HIS A 20 -9.74 -11.38 15.69
CA HIS A 20 -10.45 -10.18 15.26
C HIS A 20 -9.95 -9.67 13.90
N GLY A 21 -8.63 -9.48 13.74
CA GLY A 21 -8.06 -9.03 12.46
C GLY A 21 -8.35 -10.00 11.30
N ILE A 22 -8.28 -11.31 11.55
CA ILE A 22 -8.67 -12.33 10.55
C ILE A 22 -10.15 -12.19 10.19
N GLN A 23 -11.02 -12.00 11.20
CA GLN A 23 -12.46 -11.86 10.98
C GLN A 23 -12.77 -10.62 10.15
N GLU A 24 -12.12 -9.48 10.40
CA GLU A 24 -12.27 -8.25 9.62
C GLU A 24 -11.92 -8.48 8.14
N GLU A 25 -10.77 -9.07 7.86
CA GLU A 25 -10.33 -9.38 6.49
C GLU A 25 -11.27 -10.36 5.78
N VAL A 26 -11.78 -11.36 6.51
CA VAL A 26 -12.79 -12.29 5.99
C VAL A 26 -14.09 -11.55 5.66
N MET A 27 -14.55 -10.64 6.50
CA MET A 27 -15.76 -9.85 6.25
C MET A 27 -15.59 -8.91 5.04
N ILE A 28 -14.46 -8.21 4.94
CA ILE A 28 -14.13 -7.36 3.79
C ILE A 28 -14.10 -8.20 2.50
N THR A 29 -13.43 -9.34 2.53
CA THR A 29 -13.34 -10.25 1.37
C THR A 29 -14.70 -10.82 0.98
N SER A 30 -15.52 -11.23 1.95
CA SER A 30 -16.88 -11.74 1.73
C SER A 30 -17.78 -10.69 1.09
N SER A 31 -17.74 -9.45 1.60
CA SER A 31 -18.45 -8.31 1.02
C SER A 31 -18.06 -8.08 -0.45
N ARG A 32 -16.76 -8.07 -0.75
CA ARG A 32 -16.23 -7.94 -2.12
C ARG A 32 -16.69 -9.10 -3.02
N SER A 33 -16.67 -10.33 -2.50
CA SER A 33 -17.12 -11.53 -3.21
C SER A 33 -18.62 -11.45 -3.55
N SER A 34 -19.45 -11.04 -2.60
CA SER A 34 -20.89 -10.83 -2.83
C SER A 34 -21.15 -9.80 -3.94
N LYS A 35 -20.45 -8.66 -3.90
CA LYS A 35 -20.54 -7.63 -4.95
C LYS A 35 -20.10 -8.16 -6.32
N LEU A 36 -19.03 -8.95 -6.37
CA LEU A 36 -18.56 -9.57 -7.60
C LEU A 36 -19.59 -10.57 -8.16
N LYS A 37 -20.16 -11.41 -7.30
CA LYS A 37 -21.22 -12.37 -7.67
C LYS A 37 -22.44 -11.68 -8.26
N MET A 38 -22.88 -10.57 -7.67
CA MET A 38 -24.00 -9.78 -8.19
C MET A 38 -23.70 -9.19 -9.58
N ARG A 39 -22.49 -8.64 -9.77
CA ARG A 39 -22.05 -8.13 -11.08
C ARG A 39 -21.97 -9.23 -12.12
N LEU A 40 -21.48 -10.42 -11.74
CA LEU A 40 -21.41 -11.58 -12.63
C LEU A 40 -22.81 -11.98 -13.11
N LYS A 41 -23.78 -12.09 -12.20
CA LYS A 41 -25.18 -12.38 -12.55
C LYS A 41 -25.78 -11.36 -13.52
N GLN A 42 -25.48 -10.08 -13.31
CA GLN A 42 -25.93 -9.02 -14.22
C GLN A 42 -25.30 -9.17 -15.61
N ILE A 43 -23.99 -9.43 -15.68
CA ILE A 43 -23.30 -9.68 -16.95
C ILE A 43 -23.91 -10.89 -17.65
N GLU A 44 -24.04 -12.01 -16.94
CA GLU A 44 -24.63 -13.26 -17.46
C GLU A 44 -26.03 -13.04 -18.04
N ALA A 45 -26.87 -12.24 -17.38
CA ALA A 45 -28.20 -11.90 -17.88
C ALA A 45 -28.18 -10.98 -19.12
N THR A 46 -27.19 -10.10 -19.26
CA THR A 46 -27.09 -9.16 -20.39
C THR A 46 -26.46 -9.76 -21.65
N VAL A 47 -25.54 -10.72 -21.50
CA VAL A 47 -24.80 -11.33 -22.61
C VAL A 47 -25.70 -11.90 -23.70
N PRO A 48 -26.79 -12.66 -23.42
CA PRO A 48 -27.66 -13.21 -24.46
C PRO A 48 -28.29 -12.14 -25.36
N SER A 49 -28.69 -10.99 -24.79
CA SER A 49 -29.26 -9.88 -25.56
C SER A 49 -28.21 -9.25 -26.47
N ILE A 50 -26.98 -9.08 -25.98
CA ILE A 50 -25.86 -8.55 -26.78
C ILE A 50 -25.54 -9.52 -27.91
N GLN A 51 -25.41 -10.82 -27.61
CA GLN A 51 -25.15 -11.86 -28.58
C GLN A 51 -26.18 -11.87 -29.72
N LYS A 52 -27.48 -11.82 -29.38
CA LYS A 52 -28.54 -11.74 -30.39
C LYS A 52 -28.41 -10.50 -31.28
N LYS A 53 -28.10 -9.33 -30.70
CA LYS A 53 -27.90 -8.09 -31.48
C LYS A 53 -26.69 -8.17 -32.41
N VAL A 54 -25.60 -8.78 -31.97
CA VAL A 54 -24.40 -8.98 -32.79
C VAL A 54 -24.71 -9.93 -33.95
N ILE A 55 -25.36 -11.08 -33.69
CA ILE A 55 -25.70 -12.07 -34.73
C ILE A 55 -26.71 -11.52 -35.75
N ALA A 56 -27.63 -10.64 -35.32
CA ALA A 56 -28.63 -10.05 -36.21
C ALA A 56 -28.05 -9.01 -37.21
N GLN A 57 -26.81 -8.55 -37.01
CA GLN A 57 -26.17 -7.62 -37.95
C GLN A 57 -25.75 -8.36 -39.23
N THR A 58 -26.02 -7.76 -40.39
CA THR A 58 -25.65 -8.30 -41.70
C THR A 58 -24.23 -7.93 -42.15
N ASN A 59 -23.63 -6.90 -41.53
CA ASN A 59 -22.27 -6.44 -41.81
C ASN A 59 -21.51 -6.20 -40.50
N HIS A 60 -20.35 -6.85 -40.36
CA HIS A 60 -19.50 -6.81 -39.16
C HIS A 60 -18.18 -6.07 -39.37
N ILE A 61 -17.93 -5.54 -40.57
CA ILE A 61 -16.66 -4.91 -40.97
C ILE A 61 -16.31 -3.78 -40.00
N HIS A 62 -17.30 -3.06 -39.48
CA HIS A 62 -17.13 -1.98 -38.50
C HIS A 62 -16.38 -2.41 -37.22
N PHE A 63 -16.52 -3.66 -36.75
CA PHE A 63 -15.78 -4.13 -35.57
C PHE A 63 -14.27 -4.20 -35.77
N ALA A 64 -13.81 -4.34 -37.03
CA ALA A 64 -12.40 -4.41 -37.36
C ALA A 64 -11.77 -3.03 -37.62
N TYR A 65 -12.56 -2.07 -38.12
CA TYR A 65 -12.04 -0.79 -38.61
C TYR A 65 -12.43 0.42 -37.77
N ILE A 66 -13.39 0.31 -36.86
CA ILE A 66 -13.72 1.37 -35.91
C ILE A 66 -13.13 1.01 -34.57
N GLY A 67 -12.13 1.81 -34.15
CA GLY A 67 -11.52 1.67 -32.84
C GLY A 67 -12.59 1.82 -31.75
N GLY A 68 -12.74 0.77 -30.94
CA GLY A 68 -13.58 0.83 -29.74
C GLY A 68 -12.94 1.64 -28.62
N LEU A 69 -13.50 1.53 -27.42
CA LEU A 69 -12.90 2.08 -26.22
C LEU A 69 -11.70 1.23 -25.79
N GLU A 70 -10.57 1.89 -25.52
CA GLU A 70 -9.40 1.23 -24.98
C GLU A 70 -9.61 0.89 -23.49
N TRP A 71 -9.57 -0.41 -23.17
CA TRP A 71 -9.73 -0.86 -21.80
C TRP A 71 -8.43 -0.73 -21.02
N HIS A 72 -8.50 -0.06 -19.87
CA HIS A 72 -7.38 0.13 -18.96
C HIS A 72 -7.67 -0.52 -17.62
N PRO A 73 -6.94 -1.58 -17.22
CA PRO A 73 -7.09 -2.15 -15.89
C PRO A 73 -6.62 -1.14 -14.85
N ARG A 74 -7.42 -0.93 -13.80
CA ARG A 74 -6.97 -0.20 -12.61
C ARG A 74 -6.11 -1.12 -11.75
N ILE A 75 -4.79 -1.08 -11.94
CA ILE A 75 -3.83 -1.77 -11.10
C ILE A 75 -3.28 -0.75 -10.08
N PRO A 76 -3.70 -0.82 -8.80
CA PRO A 76 -3.16 0.09 -7.80
C PRO A 76 -1.68 -0.18 -7.58
N ASN A 77 -0.86 0.87 -7.62
CA ASN A 77 0.54 0.81 -7.25
C ASN A 77 0.65 1.09 -5.75
N VAL A 78 0.62 0.04 -4.93
CA VAL A 78 0.74 0.18 -3.47
C VAL A 78 2.20 0.41 -3.12
N GLN A 79 2.52 1.58 -2.59
CA GLN A 79 3.84 1.97 -2.13
C GLN A 79 3.79 2.33 -0.64
N ASN A 80 4.95 2.35 0.02
CA ASN A 80 5.07 2.67 1.45
C ASN A 80 4.24 1.73 2.33
N GLN A 81 4.53 0.43 2.32
CA GLN A 81 3.84 -0.57 3.13
C GLN A 81 4.19 -0.52 4.63
N PHE A 82 5.22 0.25 4.99
CA PHE A 82 5.68 0.42 6.36
C PHE A 82 5.52 1.90 6.74
N ILE A 83 4.30 2.28 7.11
CA ILE A 83 3.95 3.59 7.66
C ILE A 83 3.57 3.38 9.13
N TYR A 84 3.86 4.37 9.96
CA TYR A 84 3.55 4.34 11.39
C TYR A 84 2.07 4.01 11.66
N ASP A 85 1.16 4.60 10.88
CA ASP A 85 -0.29 4.43 11.02
C ASP A 85 -0.78 3.00 10.69
N ASP A 86 0.04 2.18 10.02
CA ASP A 86 -0.28 0.81 9.63
C ASP A 86 0.34 -0.25 10.57
N LEU A 87 0.99 0.17 11.65
CA LEU A 87 1.64 -0.76 12.58
C LEU A 87 0.62 -1.43 13.52
N PRO A 88 0.69 -2.76 13.69
CA PRO A 88 -0.18 -3.46 14.63
C PRO A 88 0.00 -3.01 16.08
N GLN A 89 -1.07 -3.06 16.87
CA GLN A 89 -1.06 -2.65 18.27
C GLN A 89 0.00 -3.39 19.10
N PHE A 90 0.23 -4.67 18.85
CA PHE A 90 1.26 -5.46 19.55
C PHE A 90 2.70 -4.97 19.29
N VAL A 91 2.94 -4.24 18.18
CA VAL A 91 4.22 -3.58 17.91
C VAL A 91 4.25 -2.19 18.54
N MET A 92 3.11 -1.50 18.52
CA MET A 92 2.98 -0.14 19.03
C MET A 92 3.05 -0.06 20.56
N ALA A 93 2.43 -1.00 21.28
CA ALA A 93 2.46 -1.03 22.75
C ALA A 93 3.90 -1.02 23.33
N PRO A 94 4.82 -1.92 22.95
CA PRO A 94 6.20 -1.86 23.44
C PRO A 94 6.98 -0.66 22.88
N TYR A 95 6.59 -0.12 21.71
CA TYR A 95 7.19 1.10 21.17
C TYR A 95 6.82 2.33 22.03
N GLU A 96 5.58 2.43 22.51
CA GLU A 96 5.12 3.50 23.40
C GLU A 96 5.74 3.41 24.79
N ASP A 97 6.00 2.19 25.28
CA ASP A 97 6.73 1.95 26.53
C ASP A 97 8.25 2.21 26.42
N SER A 98 8.75 2.41 25.20
CA SER A 98 10.17 2.66 24.97
C SER A 98 10.56 4.09 25.36
N ARG A 99 11.87 4.31 25.56
CA ARG A 99 12.37 5.64 25.92
C ARG A 99 12.27 6.60 24.75
N ASP A 100 11.63 7.73 24.99
CA ASP A 100 11.64 8.87 24.07
C ASP A 100 13.06 9.33 23.73
N PRO A 101 13.27 9.88 22.51
CA PRO A 101 14.54 10.51 22.18
C PRO A 101 14.80 11.72 23.10
N PRO A 102 16.07 12.11 23.30
CA PRO A 102 16.38 13.33 24.04
C PRO A 102 15.64 14.54 23.46
N ARG A 103 15.25 15.49 24.32
CA ARG A 103 14.47 16.69 23.95
C ARG A 103 15.32 17.74 23.20
N LEU A 104 15.99 17.33 22.12
CA LEU A 104 16.89 18.15 21.31
C LEU A 104 16.17 19.30 20.59
N HIS A 105 14.85 19.22 20.45
CA HIS A 105 14.03 20.31 19.91
C HIS A 105 14.19 21.62 20.70
N LEU A 106 14.57 21.55 21.98
CA LEU A 106 14.85 22.73 22.81
C LEU A 106 16.06 23.55 22.31
N LEU A 107 16.94 22.91 21.54
CA LEU A 107 18.14 23.51 20.96
C LEU A 107 17.90 24.06 19.55
N ASP A 108 16.79 23.72 18.90
CA ASP A 108 16.52 24.12 17.51
C ASP A 108 16.53 25.65 17.32
N LYS A 109 16.18 26.42 18.36
CA LYS A 109 16.24 27.89 18.34
C LYS A 109 17.65 28.46 18.15
N PHE A 110 18.68 27.64 18.37
CA PHE A 110 20.09 27.99 18.20
C PHE A 110 20.71 27.36 16.94
N ASP A 111 19.96 26.51 16.22
CA ASP A 111 20.44 25.87 14.99
C ASP A 111 20.09 26.72 13.77
N VAL A 112 21.05 26.87 12.86
CA VAL A 112 20.89 27.59 11.59
C VAL A 112 19.81 26.99 10.67
N ASN A 113 19.49 25.70 10.85
CA ASN A 113 18.50 24.98 10.04
C ASN A 113 17.08 25.01 10.65
N GLY A 114 16.90 25.63 11.82
CA GLY A 114 15.60 25.84 12.44
C GLY A 114 14.94 24.59 13.06
N PRO A 115 13.61 24.63 13.30
CA PRO A 115 12.88 23.58 14.01
C PRO A 115 13.08 22.16 13.44
N GLY A 116 13.30 21.21 14.35
CA GLY A 116 13.50 19.79 14.08
C GLY A 116 14.89 19.40 13.60
N SER A 117 15.80 20.36 13.37
CA SER A 117 17.13 20.07 12.84
C SER A 117 18.01 19.32 13.84
N CYS A 118 17.98 19.68 15.12
CA CYS A 118 18.82 19.04 16.12
C CYS A 118 18.42 17.57 16.31
N LEU A 119 17.12 17.27 16.28
CA LEU A 119 16.64 15.89 16.38
C LEU A 119 16.98 15.07 15.13
N LYS A 120 16.88 15.64 13.92
CA LYS A 120 17.28 14.96 12.68
C LYS A 120 18.76 14.57 12.67
N ARG A 121 19.64 15.40 13.26
CA ARG A 121 21.07 15.04 13.40
C ARG A 121 21.29 13.86 14.34
N TYR A 122 20.39 13.64 15.30
CA TYR A 122 20.42 12.49 16.20
C TYR A 122 19.82 11.24 15.53
N SER A 123 18.63 11.37 14.91
CA SER A 123 17.96 10.29 14.18
C SER A 123 17.07 10.89 13.09
N ASP A 124 17.34 10.51 11.84
CA ASP A 124 16.54 10.90 10.67
C ASP A 124 15.97 9.67 9.95
N PRO A 125 14.68 9.34 10.16
CA PRO A 125 14.01 8.23 9.48
C PRO A 125 13.97 8.37 7.95
N THR A 126 14.21 9.56 7.40
CA THR A 126 14.19 9.81 5.95
C THR A 126 15.53 9.58 5.28
N HIS A 127 16.61 9.37 6.04
CA HIS A 127 17.98 9.25 5.53
C HIS A 127 18.12 8.23 4.40
N PHE A 128 17.60 7.02 4.60
CA PHE A 128 17.68 5.95 3.58
C PHE A 128 16.87 6.26 2.32
N LYS A 129 15.70 6.91 2.45
CA LYS A 129 14.89 7.34 1.30
C LYS A 129 15.65 8.39 0.47
N SER A 130 16.28 9.34 1.15
CA SER A 130 17.08 10.40 0.52
C SER A 130 18.35 9.84 -0.15
N ALA A 131 19.10 8.98 0.53
CA ALA A 131 20.30 8.35 -0.01
C ALA A 131 19.99 7.47 -1.24
N SER A 132 18.90 6.71 -1.21
CA SER A 132 18.44 5.89 -2.34
C SER A 132 18.06 6.74 -3.57
N ARG A 133 17.43 7.91 -3.36
CA ARG A 133 17.14 8.84 -4.47
C ARG A 133 18.42 9.43 -5.04
N ALA A 134 19.34 9.82 -4.17
CA ALA A 134 20.63 10.39 -4.55
C ALA A 134 21.50 9.40 -5.33
N SER A 135 21.47 8.10 -5.03
CA SER A 135 22.21 7.06 -5.78
C SER A 135 21.58 6.71 -7.14
N LYS A 136 20.28 6.91 -7.32
CA LYS A 136 19.59 6.72 -8.62
C LYS A 136 19.90 7.84 -9.64
N LEU A 137 20.21 9.05 -9.18
CA LEU A 137 20.61 10.16 -10.05
C LEU A 137 21.92 9.91 -10.85
N PRO A 138 23.03 9.41 -10.27
CA PRO A 138 24.27 9.15 -11.01
C PRO A 138 24.18 7.97 -11.98
N GLU A 139 23.36 6.94 -11.70
CA GLU A 139 23.20 5.80 -12.62
C GLU A 139 22.45 6.15 -13.91
N THR A 140 21.41 6.98 -13.81
CA THR A 140 20.66 7.44 -14.99
C THR A 140 21.50 8.34 -15.90
N LYS A 141 22.46 9.09 -15.34
CA LYS A 141 23.44 9.86 -16.13
C LYS A 141 24.48 8.97 -16.81
N LYS A 142 24.99 7.92 -16.13
CA LYS A 142 25.92 6.93 -16.75
C LYS A 142 25.27 6.15 -17.89
N LYS A 143 24.00 5.75 -17.77
CA LYS A 143 23.29 5.06 -18.87
C LYS A 143 23.07 5.96 -20.09
N LYS A 144 22.76 7.24 -19.89
CA LYS A 144 22.64 8.22 -20.99
C LYS A 144 23.97 8.52 -21.68
N SER A 145 25.09 8.56 -20.96
CA SER A 145 26.41 8.78 -21.56
C SER A 145 26.95 7.55 -22.29
N VAL A 146 26.65 6.33 -21.83
CA VAL A 146 27.05 5.10 -22.52
C VAL A 146 26.26 4.89 -23.82
N GLN A 147 24.99 5.30 -23.87
CA GLN A 147 24.19 5.23 -25.10
C GLN A 147 24.62 6.27 -26.15
N ARG A 148 25.00 7.48 -25.73
CA ARG A 148 25.52 8.53 -26.64
C ARG A 148 26.89 8.24 -27.24
N ASN A 149 27.70 7.40 -26.61
CA ASN A 149 29.04 7.05 -27.10
C ASN A 149 29.03 5.79 -28.00
N ARG A 150 27.85 5.28 -28.37
CA ARG A 150 27.67 4.12 -29.27
C ARG A 150 26.98 4.48 -30.60
N GLU A 151 26.78 5.77 -30.87
CA GLU A 151 26.41 6.35 -32.16
C GLU A 151 27.58 7.20 -32.66
#